data_AF-A0A840PI23-F1
#
_entry.id   AF-A0A840PI23-F1
#
_cell.length_a   1.000
_cell.length_b   1.000
_cell.length_c   1.000
_cell.angle_alpha   90.00
_cell.angle_beta   90.00
_cell.angle_gamma   90.00
#
_symmetry.space_group_name_H-M   'P 1'
#
loop_
_entity.id
_entity.type
_entity.pdbx_description
1 polymer ?
#
loop_
_entity_poly.entity_id
_entity_poly.type
_entity_poly.pdbx_seq_one_letter_code
_entity_poly.pdbx_strand_id
1 'polypeptide(L)'
;MDGESLTLTYTAQMSRETGPVMKFTSVYPANTAAGLPLISAVVVALDPGTGRTAAILDGTTITTRWTAAASALAVTELSDPDATVLTILGSGVQAREHTRPGSFSTETPP
;
A
#
# COMPACT_ATOMS: atom_id res chain seq x y z
N MET A 1 27.03 1.07 5.65
CA MET A 1 26.44 -0.05 4.89
C MET A 1 25.67 0.60 3.77
N ASP A 2 26.26 0.59 2.58
CA ASP A 2 25.69 1.20 1.38
C ASP A 2 24.52 0.31 0.90
N GLY A 3 23.38 0.43 1.57
CA GLY A 3 22.14 -0.17 1.11
C GLY A 3 21.70 0.61 -0.12
N GLU A 4 21.89 0.02 -1.31
CA GLU A 4 21.47 0.60 -2.58
C GLU A 4 20.01 1.08 -2.49
N SER A 5 19.77 2.31 -2.93
CA SER A 5 18.42 2.84 -2.99
C SER A 5 17.69 2.26 -4.20
N LEU A 6 16.49 1.76 -3.98
CA LEU A 6 15.63 1.24 -5.04
C LEU A 6 14.54 2.26 -5.38
N THR A 7 14.38 2.55 -6.67
CA THR A 7 13.28 3.37 -7.18
C THR A 7 12.37 2.53 -8.06
N LEU A 8 11.06 2.65 -7.84
CA LEU A 8 10.04 1.87 -8.54
C LEU A 8 8.98 2.81 -9.13
N THR A 9 8.62 2.57 -10.38
CA THR A 9 7.52 3.26 -11.05
C THR A 9 6.52 2.23 -11.54
N TYR A 10 5.28 2.39 -11.12
CA TYR A 10 4.16 1.56 -11.56
C TYR A 10 3.17 2.44 -12.32
N THR A 11 2.76 2.00 -13.49
CA THR A 11 1.69 2.65 -14.25
C THR A 11 0.59 1.63 -14.49
N ALA A 12 -0.65 2.02 -14.23
CA ALA A 12 -1.80 1.17 -14.42
C ALA A 12 -2.98 1.98 -14.95
N GLN A 13 -3.88 1.31 -15.66
CA GLN A 13 -5.17 1.85 -16.04
C GLN A 13 -6.19 0.74 -15.93
N MET A 14 -7.19 0.91 -15.05
CA MET A 14 -8.24 -0.09 -14.86
C MET A 14 -9.26 -0.06 -16.01
N SER A 15 -9.71 1.13 -16.39
CA SER A 15 -10.56 1.34 -17.56
C SER A 15 -10.31 2.70 -18.21
N ARG A 16 -10.92 2.93 -19.38
CA ARG A 16 -10.91 4.25 -20.01
C ARG A 16 -11.64 5.31 -19.18
N GLU A 17 -12.62 4.91 -18.37
CA GLU A 17 -13.47 5.82 -17.59
C GLU A 17 -12.81 6.29 -16.28
N THR A 18 -11.82 5.57 -15.76
CA THR A 18 -11.12 5.95 -14.52
C THR A 18 -9.85 6.76 -14.75
N GLY A 19 -9.30 6.70 -15.96
CA GLY A 19 -8.01 7.30 -16.30
C GLY A 19 -6.81 6.48 -15.81
N PRO A 20 -5.60 6.78 -16.31
CA PRO A 20 -4.38 6.12 -15.87
C PRO A 20 -3.88 6.69 -14.53
N VAL A 21 -3.23 5.84 -13.75
CA VAL A 21 -2.55 6.19 -12.50
C VAL A 21 -1.09 5.77 -12.56
N MET A 22 -0.23 6.56 -11.92
CA MET A 22 1.18 6.25 -11.72
C MET A 22 1.50 6.29 -10.23
N LYS A 23 2.26 5.32 -9.73
CA LYS A 23 2.92 5.39 -8.42
C LYS A 23 4.42 5.47 -8.61
N PHE A 24 5.04 6.48 -8.02
CA PHE A 24 6.49 6.64 -7.97
C PHE A 24 6.96 6.44 -6.52
N THR A 25 7.84 5.48 -6.30
CA THR A 25 8.27 5.02 -4.96
C THR A 25 9.78 5.00 -4.85
N SER A 26 10.29 5.42 -3.70
CA SER A 26 11.69 5.28 -3.29
C SER A 26 11.78 4.41 -2.04
N VAL A 27 12.70 3.46 -2.05
CA VAL A 27 13.13 2.68 -0.89
C VAL A 27 14.55 3.10 -0.58
N TYR A 28 14.75 3.73 0.57
CA TYR A 28 16.01 4.34 0.96
C TYR A 28 16.49 3.84 2.32
N PRO A 29 17.29 2.75 2.38
CA PRO A 29 17.68 2.10 3.64
C PRO A 29 18.31 3.04 4.68
N ALA A 30 19.13 4.00 4.23
CA ALA A 30 19.81 4.94 5.10
C ALA A 30 18.86 5.89 5.87
N ASN A 31 17.61 6.07 5.42
CA ASN A 31 16.63 6.91 6.11
C ASN A 31 16.33 6.43 7.53
N THR A 32 16.41 5.12 7.76
CA THR A 32 16.13 4.53 9.08
C THR A 32 17.06 5.07 10.15
N ALA A 33 18.35 5.27 9.83
CA ALA A 33 19.33 5.86 10.74
C ALA A 33 19.07 7.35 11.04
N ALA A 34 18.38 8.05 10.13
CA ALA A 34 17.99 9.44 10.27
C ALA A 34 16.57 9.63 10.86
N GLY A 35 15.89 8.55 11.27
CA GLY A 35 14.50 8.61 11.75
C GLY A 35 13.48 8.94 10.67
N LEU A 36 13.85 8.83 9.39
CA LEU A 36 12.99 9.07 8.24
C LEU A 36 12.33 7.76 7.74
N PRO A 37 11.19 7.84 7.03
CA PRO A 37 10.57 6.67 6.43
C PRO A 37 11.51 5.92 5.47
N LEU A 38 11.57 4.59 5.60
CA LEU A 38 12.29 3.71 4.67
C LEU A 38 11.72 3.78 3.25
N ILE A 39 10.39 3.90 3.14
CA ILE A 39 9.65 3.93 1.89
C ILE A 39 8.88 5.25 1.83
N SER A 40 9.04 5.96 0.73
CA SER A 40 8.25 7.16 0.40
C SER A 40 7.70 7.02 -1.01
N ALA A 41 6.45 7.43 -1.21
CA ALA A 41 5.83 7.36 -2.52
C ALA A 41 4.85 8.52 -2.79
N VAL A 42 4.64 8.80 -4.07
CA VAL A 42 3.57 9.64 -4.58
C VAL A 42 2.74 8.86 -5.58
N VAL A 43 1.43 9.11 -5.59
CA VAL A 43 0.52 8.60 -6.62
C VAL A 43 -0.01 9.78 -7.41
N VAL A 44 0.02 9.68 -8.74
CA VAL A 44 -0.54 10.67 -9.67
C VAL A 44 -1.68 10.01 -10.43
N ALA A 45 -2.85 10.64 -10.43
CA ALA A 45 -4.00 10.23 -11.23
C ALA A 45 -4.25 11.26 -12.33
N LEU A 46 -4.50 10.79 -13.55
CA LEU A 46 -4.85 11.65 -14.67
C LEU A 46 -6.35 11.57 -14.97
N ASP A 47 -6.91 12.70 -15.33
CA ASP A 47 -8.29 12.79 -15.79
C ASP A 47 -8.46 12.02 -17.12
N PRO A 48 -9.43 11.09 -17.20
CA PRO A 48 -9.62 10.23 -18.38
C PRO A 48 -10.04 11.00 -19.64
N GLY A 49 -10.75 12.12 -19.50
CA GLY A 49 -11.28 12.88 -20.64
C GLY A 49 -10.27 13.84 -21.25
N THR A 50 -9.37 14.39 -20.43
CA THR A 50 -8.45 15.47 -20.81
C THR A 50 -6.98 15.07 -20.73
N GLY A 51 -6.64 13.97 -20.06
CA GLY A 51 -5.26 13.53 -19.80
C GLY A 51 -4.48 14.43 -18.85
N ARG A 52 -5.12 15.46 -18.27
CA ARG A 52 -4.47 16.38 -17.31
C ARG A 52 -4.38 15.75 -15.93
N THR A 53 -3.41 16.17 -15.13
CA THR A 53 -3.30 15.73 -13.73
C THR A 53 -4.56 16.10 -12.95
N ALA A 54 -5.27 15.09 -12.47
CA ALA A 54 -6.45 15.26 -11.64
C ALA A 54 -6.08 15.35 -10.15
N ALA A 55 -5.11 14.53 -9.71
CA ALA A 55 -4.67 14.51 -8.32
C ALA A 55 -3.22 14.03 -8.16
N ILE A 56 -2.57 14.52 -7.10
CA ILE A 56 -1.33 13.98 -6.56
C ILE A 56 -1.61 13.63 -5.10
N LEU A 57 -1.38 12.37 -4.72
CA LEU A 57 -1.69 11.83 -3.40
C LEU A 57 -0.42 11.31 -2.72
N ASP A 58 -0.44 11.29 -1.38
CA ASP A 58 0.56 10.58 -0.59
C ASP A 58 0.48 9.07 -0.88
N GLY A 59 1.43 8.59 -1.67
CA GLY A 59 1.52 7.19 -2.08
C GLY A 59 1.99 6.29 -0.94
N THR A 60 2.62 6.84 0.09
CA THR A 60 3.10 6.09 1.25
C THR A 60 1.91 5.59 2.07
N THR A 61 0.99 6.50 2.39
CA THR A 61 -0.26 6.16 3.10
C THR A 61 -1.11 5.19 2.28
N ILE A 62 -1.28 5.46 0.97
CA ILE A 62 -2.04 4.56 0.07
C ILE A 62 -1.42 3.17 0.04
N THR A 63 -0.11 3.07 -0.17
CA THR A 63 0.58 1.76 -0.24
C THR A 63 0.44 1.01 1.08
N THR A 64 0.58 1.69 2.21
CA THR A 64 0.54 1.01 3.50
C THR A 64 -0.85 0.45 3.81
N ARG A 65 -1.90 1.22 3.57
CA ARG A 65 -3.28 0.75 3.78
C ARG A 65 -3.69 -0.31 2.77
N TRP A 66 -3.35 -0.12 1.50
CA TRP A 66 -3.71 -1.08 0.44
C TRP A 66 -3.06 -2.44 0.66
N THR A 67 -1.79 -2.50 1.05
CA THR A 67 -1.12 -3.77 1.34
C THR A 67 -1.82 -4.51 2.49
N ALA A 68 -2.15 -3.81 3.59
CA ALA A 68 -2.88 -4.43 4.70
C ALA A 68 -4.28 -4.91 4.27
N ALA A 69 -5.02 -4.11 3.50
CA ALA A 69 -6.36 -4.46 3.00
C ALA A 69 -6.33 -5.64 2.01
N ALA A 70 -5.32 -5.72 1.14
CA ALA A 70 -5.16 -6.84 0.22
C ALA A 70 -4.83 -8.14 0.97
N SER A 71 -3.94 -8.08 1.95
CA SER A 71 -3.65 -9.23 2.84
C SER A 71 -4.89 -9.65 3.62
N ALA A 72 -5.65 -8.70 4.12
CA ALA A 72 -6.91 -8.94 4.80
C ALA A 72 -7.92 -9.70 3.97
N LEU A 73 -8.20 -9.21 2.76
CA LEU A 73 -9.08 -9.90 1.82
C LEU A 73 -8.58 -11.31 1.54
N ALA A 74 -7.28 -11.48 1.29
CA ALA A 74 -6.70 -12.80 1.05
C ALA A 74 -6.87 -13.75 2.25
N VAL A 75 -6.70 -13.28 3.48
CA VAL A 75 -6.95 -14.08 4.69
C VAL A 75 -8.43 -14.44 4.78
N THR A 76 -9.34 -13.47 4.65
CA THR A 76 -10.79 -13.70 4.72
C THR A 76 -11.27 -14.76 3.72
N GLU A 77 -10.74 -14.73 2.49
CA GLU A 77 -11.21 -15.63 1.42
C GLU A 77 -10.49 -16.99 1.43
N LEU A 78 -9.28 -17.08 1.98
CA LEU A 78 -8.41 -18.26 1.79
C LEU A 78 -8.04 -18.98 3.10
N SER A 79 -8.29 -18.39 4.28
CA SER A 79 -8.00 -19.06 5.55
C SER A 79 -9.05 -20.09 5.92
N ASP A 80 -8.68 -21.01 6.82
CA ASP A 80 -9.64 -21.86 7.52
C ASP A 80 -10.70 -20.97 8.21
N PRO A 81 -12.01 -21.21 8.00
CA PRO A 81 -13.07 -20.42 8.65
C PRO A 81 -13.01 -20.49 10.18
N ASP A 82 -12.38 -21.52 10.75
CA ASP A 82 -12.19 -21.69 12.20
C ASP A 82 -10.85 -21.11 12.70
N ALA A 83 -10.09 -20.40 11.85
CA ALA A 83 -8.82 -19.79 12.25
C ALA A 83 -9.02 -18.66 13.27
N THR A 84 -8.43 -18.81 14.46
CA THR A 84 -8.53 -17.81 15.54
C THR A 84 -7.21 -17.07 15.84
N VAL A 85 -6.11 -17.43 15.15
CA VAL A 85 -4.77 -16.90 15.42
C VAL A 85 -4.17 -16.32 14.16
N LEU A 86 -3.87 -15.01 14.18
CA LEU A 86 -3.09 -14.33 13.16
C LEU A 86 -1.64 -14.18 13.61
N THR A 87 -0.69 -14.73 12.85
CA THR A 87 0.74 -14.56 13.09
C THR A 87 1.32 -13.45 12.21
N ILE A 88 1.95 -12.44 12.81
CA ILE A 88 2.65 -11.37 12.11
C ILE A 88 4.16 -11.52 12.34
N LEU A 89 4.93 -11.64 11.25
CA LEU A 89 6.39 -11.73 11.28
C LEU A 89 7.01 -10.39 10.90
N GLY A 90 7.56 -9.69 11.89
CA GLY A 90 8.14 -8.35 11.77
C GLY A 90 7.37 -7.29 12.56
N SER A 91 7.98 -6.11 12.74
CA SER A 91 7.46 -5.05 13.63
C SER A 91 7.44 -3.65 12.99
N GLY A 92 7.63 -3.58 11.68
CA GLY A 92 7.65 -2.33 10.91
C GLY A 92 6.27 -1.72 10.67
N VAL A 93 6.23 -0.67 9.84
CA VAL A 93 5.00 0.09 9.52
C VAL A 93 3.89 -0.83 8.97
N GLN A 94 4.23 -1.78 8.11
CA GLN A 94 3.27 -2.74 7.56
C GLN A 94 2.66 -3.64 8.65
N ALA A 95 3.48 -4.17 9.57
CA ALA A 95 3.00 -5.02 10.66
C ALA A 95 1.93 -4.31 11.51
N ARG A 96 2.12 -3.01 11.76
CA ARG A 96 1.16 -2.17 12.51
C ARG A 96 -0.15 -1.93 11.74
N GLU A 97 -0.08 -1.67 10.44
CA GLU A 97 -1.31 -1.50 9.66
C GLU A 97 -2.08 -2.82 9.49
N HIS A 98 -1.39 -3.97 9.46
CA HIS A 98 -2.07 -5.27 9.45
C HIS A 98 -2.82 -5.53 10.76
N THR A 99 -2.36 -5.04 11.91
CA THR A 99 -3.07 -5.22 13.19
C THR A 99 -4.11 -4.13 13.49
N ARG A 100 -4.34 -3.19 12.58
CA ARG A 100 -5.30 -2.09 12.78
C ARG A 100 -6.73 -2.63 12.86
N PRO A 101 -7.61 -2.10 13.74
CA PRO A 101 -9.02 -2.50 13.78
C PRO A 101 -9.69 -2.42 12.39
N GLY A 102 -10.43 -3.46 12.04
CA GLY A 102 -11.11 -3.56 10.73
C GLY A 102 -10.24 -4.08 9.60
N SER A 103 -8.93 -4.30 9.80
CA SER A 103 -8.11 -4.98 8.80
C SER A 103 -8.62 -6.40 8.58
N PHE A 104 -8.81 -7.20 9.64
CA PHE A 104 -9.28 -8.59 9.54
C PHE A 104 -10.65 -8.78 10.20
N SER A 105 -11.62 -7.91 9.88
CA SER A 105 -12.99 -8.12 10.36
C SER A 105 -13.66 -9.24 9.57
N THR A 106 -14.26 -10.20 10.29
CA THR A 106 -15.09 -11.26 9.69
C THR A 106 -16.51 -10.78 9.41
N GLU A 107 -16.89 -9.59 9.88
CA GLU A 107 -18.12 -8.94 9.44
C GLU A 107 -17.92 -8.28 8.07
N THR A 108 -18.69 -8.72 7.09
CA THR A 108 -18.87 -8.02 5.82
C THR A 108 -19.38 -6.60 6.13
N PRO A 109 -18.74 -5.53 5.62
CA PRO A 109 -19.30 -4.19 5.79
C PRO A 109 -20.69 -4.13 5.13
N PRO A 110 -21.64 -3.38 5.71
CA PRO A 110 -23.00 -3.25 5.17
C PRO A 110 -23.04 -2.60 3.79
#